data_AF-A0A7X3MP12-F1
#
_entry.id   AF-A0A7X3MP12-F1
#
_cell.length_a   1.000
_cell.length_b   1.000
_cell.length_c   1.000
_cell.angle_alpha   90.00
_cell.angle_beta   90.00
_cell.angle_gamma   90.00
#
_symmetry.space_group_name_H-M   'P 1'
#
loop_
_entity.id
_entity.type
_entity.pdbx_description
1 polymer ?
#
loop_
_entity_poly.entity_id
_entity_poly.type
_entity_poly.pdbx_seq_one_letter_code
_entity_poly.pdbx_strand_id
1 'polypeptide(L)'
;MKHFEFRIGGEFTTPAGRWRCTDIGTRTIVAIRVDLVETRTIVDGHPVRRYLAQEEAELEGWLNGPPYTIPEQVFDEDAIAECEPVQSGE
;
A
#
# COMPACT_ATOMS: atom_id res chain seq x y z
N MET A 1 -3.77 0.01 -15.45
CA MET A 1 -5.12 0.44 -15.03
C MET A 1 -5.33 1.86 -15.51
N LYS A 2 -6.56 2.29 -15.70
CA LYS A 2 -6.94 3.68 -15.99
C LYS A 2 -7.32 4.37 -14.68
N HIS A 3 -7.09 5.69 -14.61
CA HIS A 3 -7.33 6.49 -13.41
C HIS A 3 -8.76 6.36 -12.84
N PHE A 4 -9.79 6.30 -13.70
CA PHE A 4 -11.18 6.16 -13.25
C PHE A 4 -11.53 4.76 -12.70
N GLU A 5 -10.65 3.76 -12.87
CA GLU A 5 -10.87 2.39 -12.41
C GLU A 5 -10.47 2.20 -10.93
N PHE A 6 -9.69 3.13 -10.37
CA PHE A 6 -9.29 3.07 -8.97
C PHE A 6 -10.48 3.32 -8.04
N ARG A 7 -10.45 2.68 -6.87
CA ARG A 7 -11.41 2.89 -5.80
C ARG A 7 -10.69 2.96 -4.46
N ILE A 8 -11.12 3.86 -3.59
CA ILE A 8 -10.64 3.89 -2.20
C ILE A 8 -10.95 2.54 -1.54
N GLY A 9 -9.94 1.97 -0.89
CA GLY A 9 -9.96 0.61 -0.33
C GLY A 9 -9.72 -0.51 -1.35
N GLY A 10 -9.74 -0.19 -2.65
CA GLY A 10 -9.40 -1.12 -3.72
C GLY A 10 -7.90 -1.36 -3.81
N GLU A 11 -7.53 -2.58 -4.19
CA GLU A 11 -6.13 -3.01 -4.30
C GLU A 11 -5.71 -3.19 -5.75
N PHE A 12 -4.44 -2.90 -6.01
CA PHE A 12 -3.79 -3.00 -7.32
C PHE A 12 -2.34 -3.42 -7.15
N THR A 13 -1.68 -3.79 -8.24
CA THR A 13 -0.28 -4.20 -8.26
C THR A 13 0.54 -3.29 -9.16
N THR A 14 1.84 -3.26 -8.91
CA THR A 14 2.90 -2.63 -9.72
C THR A 14 4.11 -3.55 -9.66
N PRO A 15 5.17 -3.33 -10.46
CA PRO A 15 6.43 -4.02 -10.28
C PRO A 15 7.04 -3.88 -8.87
N ALA A 16 6.71 -2.80 -8.16
CA ALA A 16 7.19 -2.55 -6.81
C ALA A 16 6.44 -3.34 -5.73
N GLY A 17 5.24 -3.86 -6.01
CA GLY A 17 4.43 -4.61 -5.04
C GLY A 17 2.92 -4.36 -5.16
N ARG A 18 2.19 -4.83 -4.15
CA ARG A 18 0.74 -4.69 -3.99
C ARG A 18 0.40 -3.49 -3.11
N TRP A 19 -0.59 -2.74 -3.55
CA TRP A 19 -0.98 -1.45 -2.98
C TRP A 19 -2.48 -1.40 -2.74
N ARG A 20 -2.89 -0.63 -1.73
CA ARG A 20 -4.29 -0.27 -1.48
C ARG A 20 -4.46 1.23 -1.66
N CYS A 21 -5.37 1.63 -2.54
CA CYS A 21 -5.68 3.03 -2.78
C CYS A 21 -6.38 3.65 -1.56
N THR A 22 -5.86 4.78 -1.07
CA THR A 22 -6.37 5.52 0.09
C THR A 22 -7.01 6.85 -0.31
N ASP A 23 -6.59 7.44 -1.44
CA ASP A 23 -7.19 8.66 -2.00
C ASP A 23 -7.10 8.69 -3.54
N ILE A 24 -8.02 9.43 -4.18
CA ILE A 24 -8.08 9.61 -5.64
C ILE A 24 -8.16 11.10 -5.95
N GLY A 25 -7.06 11.67 -6.43
CA GLY A 25 -6.99 13.01 -6.98
C GLY A 25 -7.43 13.05 -8.45
N THR A 26 -7.41 14.21 -9.10
CA THR A 26 -7.81 14.34 -10.52
C THR A 26 -6.80 13.72 -11.50
N ARG A 27 -5.51 13.71 -11.14
CA ARG A 27 -4.41 13.19 -11.98
C ARG A 27 -3.53 12.17 -11.26
N THR A 28 -3.79 11.97 -9.97
CA THR A 28 -2.97 11.17 -9.09
C THR A 28 -3.85 10.22 -8.30
N ILE A 29 -3.27 9.16 -7.77
CA ILE A 29 -3.85 8.38 -6.68
C ILE A 29 -2.84 8.31 -5.54
N VAL A 30 -3.34 8.12 -4.32
CA VAL A 30 -2.51 7.87 -3.13
C VAL A 30 -2.78 6.44 -2.67
N ALA A 31 -1.73 5.73 -2.28
CA ALA A 31 -1.86 4.35 -1.84
C ALA A 31 -0.82 3.96 -0.79
N ILE A 32 -1.16 2.95 -0.01
CA ILE A 32 -0.25 2.30 0.94
C ILE A 32 0.17 0.93 0.43
N ARG A 33 1.41 0.53 0.69
CA ARG A 33 1.92 -0.79 0.30
C ARG A 33 1.48 -1.85 1.32
N VAL A 34 0.80 -2.90 0.86
CA VAL A 34 0.18 -3.88 1.76
C VAL A 34 0.96 -5.21 1.85
N ASP A 35 1.81 -5.52 0.87
CA ASP A 35 2.55 -6.79 0.80
C ASP A 35 3.96 -6.76 1.43
N LEU A 36 4.48 -5.57 1.74
CA LEU A 36 5.77 -5.38 2.40
C LEU A 36 5.67 -4.22 3.39
N VAL A 37 5.05 -4.49 4.53
CA VAL A 37 4.95 -3.53 5.63
C VAL A 37 6.23 -3.58 6.45
N GLU A 38 7.15 -2.64 6.20
CA GLU A 38 8.39 -2.52 6.95
C GLU A 38 8.19 -1.69 8.23
N THR A 39 8.66 -2.22 9.34
CA THR A 39 8.75 -1.52 10.62
C THR A 39 10.15 -1.56 11.20
N ARG A 40 10.52 -0.50 11.92
CA ARG A 40 11.68 -0.47 12.80
C ARG A 40 11.19 -0.63 14.24
N THR A 41 11.53 -1.75 14.85
CA THR A 41 11.33 -1.97 16.29
C THR A 41 12.67 -1.94 17.01
N ILE A 42 12.64 -1.77 18.33
CA ILE A 42 13.82 -1.85 19.17
C ILE A 42 13.80 -3.19 19.91
N VAL A 43 14.81 -4.02 19.68
CA VAL A 43 15.04 -5.26 20.43
C VAL A 43 16.36 -5.09 21.16
N ASP A 44 16.34 -5.19 22.49
CA ASP A 44 17.51 -5.00 23.36
C ASP A 44 18.31 -3.72 23.05
N GLY A 45 17.61 -2.62 22.79
CA GLY A 45 18.23 -1.32 22.47
C GLY A 45 18.73 -1.17 21.03
N HIS A 46 18.61 -2.19 20.19
CA HIS A 46 19.06 -2.17 18.81
C HIS A 46 17.87 -2.05 17.83
N PRO A 47 17.95 -1.17 16.82
CA PRO A 47 16.92 -1.10 15.79
C PRO A 47 16.96 -2.36 14.91
N VAL A 48 15.84 -3.07 14.87
CA VAL A 48 15.62 -4.25 14.06
C VAL A 48 14.52 -3.96 13.05
N ARG A 49 14.78 -4.29 11.78
CA ARG A 49 13.76 -4.25 10.72
C ARG A 49 12.90 -5.51 10.86
N ARG A 50 11.60 -5.33 11.05
CA ARG A 50 10.61 -6.41 10.93
C ARG A 50 9.77 -6.12 9.69
N TYR A 51 9.43 -7.17 8.96
CA TYR A 51 8.49 -7.10 7.84
C TYR A 51 7.24 -7.85 8.27
N LEU A 52 6.08 -7.22 8.10
CA LEU A 52 4.79 -7.84 8.36
C LEU A 52 4.20 -8.31 7.05
N ALA A 53 3.61 -9.51 7.06
CA ALA A 53 2.67 -9.89 6.03
C ALA A 53 1.42 -9.00 6.11
N GLN A 54 0.65 -8.91 5.02
CA GLN A 54 -0.55 -8.09 4.96
C GLN A 54 -1.53 -8.41 6.10
N GLU A 55 -1.81 -9.69 6.35
CA GLU A 55 -2.74 -10.13 7.40
C GLU A 55 -2.29 -9.70 8.80
N GLU A 56 -0.99 -9.78 9.09
CA GLU A 56 -0.44 -9.31 10.37
C GLU A 56 -0.58 -7.80 10.50
N ALA A 57 -0.29 -7.04 9.44
CA ALA A 57 -0.44 -5.59 9.42
C ALA A 57 -1.92 -5.17 9.59
N GLU A 58 -2.87 -5.91 9.03
CA GLU A 58 -4.31 -5.69 9.26
C GLU A 58 -4.70 -5.94 10.71
N LEU A 59 -4.28 -7.07 11.29
CA LEU A 59 -4.59 -7.45 12.67
C LEU A 59 -4.02 -6.45 13.68
N GLU A 60 -2.82 -5.93 13.42
CA GLU A 60 -2.21 -4.87 14.23
C GLU A 60 -2.80 -3.48 13.93
N GLY A 61 -3.69 -3.36 12.94
CA GLY A 61 -4.36 -2.12 12.56
C GLY A 61 -3.50 -1.10 11.83
N TRP A 62 -2.38 -1.52 11.25
CA TRP A 62 -1.42 -0.64 10.56
C TRP A 62 -1.97 -0.06 9.26
N LEU A 63 -2.87 -0.80 8.63
CA LEU A 63 -3.54 -0.44 7.39
C LEU A 63 -4.87 0.29 7.63
N ASN A 64 -5.18 0.63 8.89
CA ASN A 64 -6.31 1.46 9.27
C ASN A 64 -5.88 2.92 9.38
N GLY A 65 -6.61 3.82 8.75
CA GLY A 65 -6.34 5.25 8.77
C GLY A 65 -7.57 6.08 8.39
N PRO A 66 -7.43 7.40 8.24
CA PRO A 66 -6.23 8.19 8.55
C PRO A 66 -6.04 8.51 10.06
N PRO A 67 -4.79 8.66 10.55
CA PRO A 67 -3.54 8.39 9.84
C PRO A 67 -3.22 6.89 9.79
N TYR A 68 -2.67 6.42 8.68
CA TYR A 68 -2.11 5.06 8.57
C TYR A 68 -0.78 4.97 9.30
N THR A 69 -0.43 3.79 9.83
CA THR A 69 0.88 3.56 10.47
C THR A 69 2.02 3.51 9.45
N ILE A 70 1.72 3.11 8.21
CA ILE A 70 2.67 3.05 7.10
C ILE A 70 2.59 4.27 6.18
N PRO A 71 3.68 4.60 5.47
CA PRO A 71 3.69 5.75 4.58
C PRO A 71 2.75 5.55 3.39
N GLU A 72 2.09 6.65 3.05
CA GLU A 72 1.35 6.80 1.81
C GLU A 72 2.30 7.22 0.67
N GLN A 73 2.09 6.63 -0.51
CA GLN A 73 2.81 6.91 -1.74
C GLN A 73 1.86 7.58 -2.74
N VAL A 74 2.28 8.70 -3.32
CA VAL A 74 1.59 9.35 -4.43
C VAL A 74 2.01 8.69 -5.73
N PHE A 75 1.04 8.29 -6.54
CA PHE A 75 1.19 7.81 -7.90
C PHE A 75 0.68 8.89 -8.84
N ASP A 76 1.55 9.42 -9.69
CA ASP A 76 1.19 10.32 -10.78
C ASP A 76 0.71 9.56 -12.02
N GLU A 77 0.43 10.28 -13.10
CA GLU A 77 -0.08 9.70 -14.35
C GLU A 77 0.85 8.67 -14.99
N ASP A 78 2.17 8.87 -14.87
CA ASP A 78 3.16 7.92 -15.38
C ASP A 78 3.18 6.67 -14.51
N ALA A 79 3.16 6.82 -13.18
CA ALA A 79 3.10 5.69 -12.26
C ALA A 79 1.77 4.90 -12.36
N ILE A 80 0.66 5.58 -12.63
CA ILE A 80 -0.66 4.93 -12.85
C ILE A 80 -0.62 4.02 -14.09
N ALA A 81 0.16 4.38 -15.12
CA ALA A 81 0.27 3.58 -16.33
C ALA A 81 0.86 2.18 -16.08
N GLU A 82 1.69 2.04 -15.03
CA GLU A 82 2.30 0.77 -14.61
C GLU A 82 1.43 -0.06 -13.65
N CYS A 83 0.27 0.46 -13.23
CA CYS A 83 -0.61 -0.25 -12.31
C CYS A 83 -1.39 -1.36 -13.01
N GLU A 84 -1.58 -2.49 -12.35
CA GLU A 84 -2.35 -3.63 -12.84
C GLU A 84 -3.43 -4.03 -11.81
N PRO A 85 -4.60 -4.53 -12.25
CA PRO A 85 -5.57 -5.07 -11.31
C PRO A 85 -4.99 -6.29 -10.60
N VAL A 86 -5.32 -6.48 -9.32
CA VAL A 86 -4.96 -7.72 -8.61
C VAL A 86 -5.55 -8.90 -9.38
N GLN A 87 -4.71 -9.86 -9.74
CA GLN A 87 -5.18 -11.10 -10.33
C GLN A 87 -5.98 -11.87 -9.26
N SER A 88 -7.30 -11.98 -9.45
CA SER A 88 -8.10 -12.92 -8.68
C SER A 88 -7.62 -14.33 -9.02
N GLY A 89 -7.01 -15.01 -8.05
CA GLY A 89 -6.71 -16.44 -8.21
C GLY A 89 -8.00 -17.22 -8.40
N GLU A 90 -7.99 -18.14 -9.38
CA GLU A 90 -8.96 -19.24 -9.48
C GLU A 90 -8.92 -20.17 -8.26
#